data_AF-B7KXS5-F1
#
_entry.id   AF-B7KXS5-F1
#
_cell.length_a   1.000
_cell.length_b   1.000
_cell.length_c   1.000
_cell.angle_alpha   90.00
_cell.angle_beta   90.00
_cell.angle_gamma   90.00
#
_symmetry.space_group_name_H-M   'P 1'
#
loop_
_entity.id
_entity.type
_entity.pdbx_description
1 polymer ?
#
loop_
_entity_poly.entity_id
_entity_poly.type
_entity_poly.pdbx_seq_one_letter_code
_entity_poly.pdbx_strand_id
1 'polypeptide(L)'
;MLRPHPGVELKLLALPGMALPVGADRLRDVAMEMGPSYTTRREAALDGMVTLIQAAPQLAPVVLDLFAKAQDWPMADKIAKRIRTMLPPQIQAQEAEESGEAPPPPMPPSPQEQAAMAQQERQQQIEAGRQQLDMEKLGVEREKLQADVLKIQAEIEKAHLDAQARIMEANRPQMPGMEGGAPAADPQIEAIGAAVAQLSEVVSMILEEISAVQPPPPAPPAEPEPPTMALPTDFNEAPPGAFSFDPGALGQPAPEMMGQP
;
A
#
# COMPACT_ATOMS: atom_id res chain seq x y z
N MET A 1 -39.89 -25.19 64.27
CA MET A 1 -39.88 -24.40 63.02
C MET A 1 -39.91 -22.92 63.42
N LEU A 2 -38.74 -22.26 63.44
CA LEU A 2 -38.54 -20.82 63.71
C LEU A 2 -38.88 -20.04 62.43
N ARG A 3 -39.96 -19.25 62.39
CA ARG A 3 -40.19 -17.85 62.85
C ARG A 3 -39.68 -16.75 61.88
N PRO A 4 -40.53 -15.73 61.59
CA PRO A 4 -40.27 -14.63 60.63
C PRO A 4 -39.80 -13.34 61.35
N HIS A 5 -39.33 -12.31 60.61
CA HIS A 5 -39.88 -10.93 60.66
C HIS A 5 -39.09 -9.90 59.80
N PRO A 6 -39.79 -8.91 59.20
CA PRO A 6 -39.22 -7.69 58.63
C PRO A 6 -39.32 -6.48 59.57
N GLY A 7 -38.40 -5.50 59.39
CA GLY A 7 -38.55 -4.09 59.78
C GLY A 7 -38.17 -3.69 61.22
N VAL A 8 -37.23 -2.75 61.38
CA VAL A 8 -37.26 -1.67 62.39
C VAL A 8 -36.38 -0.50 61.92
N GLU A 9 -37.04 0.56 61.44
CA GLU A 9 -36.53 1.93 61.50
C GLU A 9 -36.92 2.46 62.89
N LEU A 10 -35.95 2.79 63.76
CA LEU A 10 -36.21 3.53 64.99
C LEU A 10 -35.25 4.70 65.08
N LYS A 11 -35.75 5.79 64.49
CA LYS A 11 -35.43 7.19 64.76
C LYS A 11 -35.39 7.42 66.28
N LEU A 12 -34.19 7.39 66.86
CA LEU A 12 -33.99 7.72 68.27
C LEU A 12 -34.07 9.24 68.43
N LEU A 13 -35.29 9.69 68.74
CA LEU A 13 -35.66 11.05 69.03
C LEU A 13 -34.94 11.49 70.33
N ALA A 14 -34.20 12.59 70.23
CA ALA A 14 -33.57 13.26 71.36
C ALA A 14 -34.61 13.66 72.43
N LEU A 15 -34.30 13.38 73.69
CA LEU A 15 -34.88 14.07 74.85
C LEU A 15 -33.72 14.60 75.73
N PRO A 16 -33.89 15.78 76.36
CA PRO A 16 -32.78 16.64 76.75
C PRO A 16 -32.38 16.46 78.22
N GLY A 17 -31.09 16.62 78.50
CA GLY A 17 -30.61 16.94 79.84
C GLY A 17 -29.58 15.98 80.43
N MET A 18 -28.32 16.14 80.04
CA MET A 18 -27.23 16.24 81.01
C MET A 18 -25.98 16.83 80.35
N ALA A 19 -25.34 17.73 81.08
CA ALA A 19 -24.34 18.68 80.61
C ALA A 19 -22.98 18.04 80.27
N LEU A 20 -22.30 18.71 79.33
CA LEU A 20 -20.89 18.61 78.89
C LEU A 20 -19.90 18.51 80.08
N PRO A 21 -18.67 17.97 79.89
CA PRO A 21 -17.59 18.88 79.51
C PRO A 21 -16.46 18.30 78.61
N VAL A 22 -16.01 19.18 77.72
CA VAL A 22 -14.58 19.54 77.48
C VAL A 22 -13.66 18.49 76.82
N GLY A 23 -13.22 18.85 75.61
CA GLY A 23 -11.79 18.99 75.32
C GLY A 23 -11.06 17.79 74.71
N ALA A 24 -10.50 18.03 73.51
CA ALA A 24 -9.52 17.23 72.78
C ALA A 24 -10.03 15.84 72.31
N ASP A 25 -9.81 15.40 71.08
CA ASP A 25 -8.55 15.40 70.36
C ASP A 25 -8.81 15.12 68.87
N ARG A 26 -7.84 15.48 68.04
CA ARG A 26 -7.79 15.39 66.58
C ARG A 26 -7.86 13.94 66.07
N LEU A 27 -9.03 13.32 66.07
CA LEU A 27 -9.16 11.97 65.54
C LEU A 27 -9.56 12.00 64.05
N ARG A 28 -8.49 12.15 63.25
CA ARG A 28 -8.34 11.87 61.81
C ARG A 28 -9.57 11.28 61.10
N ASP A 29 -10.04 11.98 60.06
CA ASP A 29 -10.74 11.36 58.92
C ASP A 29 -9.74 10.43 58.20
N VAL A 30 -9.67 9.18 58.64
CA VAL A 30 -9.01 8.11 57.88
C VAL A 30 -10.10 7.31 57.21
N ALA A 31 -10.36 7.59 55.93
CA ALA A 31 -11.08 6.67 55.08
C ALA A 31 -10.15 5.48 54.80
N MET A 32 -10.30 4.39 55.54
CA MET A 32 -9.60 3.14 55.24
C MET A 32 -10.34 2.45 54.10
N GLU A 33 -9.83 2.59 52.88
CA GLU A 33 -10.23 1.77 51.74
C GLU A 33 -9.47 0.44 51.85
N MET A 34 -10.11 -0.57 52.45
CA MET A 34 -9.56 -1.92 52.44
C MET A 34 -9.83 -2.53 51.06
N GLY A 35 -8.78 -2.62 50.25
CA GLY A 35 -8.79 -3.42 49.03
C GLY A 35 -8.94 -4.92 49.31
N PRO A 36 -9.16 -5.74 48.27
CA PRO A 36 -9.28 -7.19 48.43
C PRO A 36 -8.08 -7.78 49.19
N SER A 37 -8.36 -8.62 50.18
CA SER A 37 -7.31 -9.32 50.94
C SER A 37 -6.99 -10.65 50.29
N TYR A 38 -5.76 -10.80 49.78
CA TYR A 38 -5.27 -12.03 49.17
C TYR A 38 -4.44 -12.84 50.17
N THR A 39 -4.61 -14.16 50.18
CA THR A 39 -3.82 -15.04 51.06
C THR A 39 -2.51 -15.45 50.40
N THR A 40 -2.44 -15.38 49.06
CA THR A 40 -1.24 -15.70 48.29
C THR A 40 -0.95 -14.70 47.18
N ARG A 41 0.31 -14.60 46.76
CA ARG A 41 0.71 -13.81 45.58
C ARG A 41 0.06 -14.34 44.29
N ARG A 42 -0.20 -15.64 44.21
CA ARG A 42 -0.86 -16.27 43.06
C ARG A 42 -2.30 -15.78 42.93
N GLU A 43 -3.06 -15.78 44.03
CA GLU A 43 -4.43 -15.25 44.04
C GLU A 43 -4.48 -13.78 43.63
N ALA A 44 -3.57 -12.95 44.16
CA ALA A 44 -3.47 -11.54 43.79
C ALA A 44 -3.15 -11.35 42.29
N ALA A 45 -2.26 -12.18 41.74
CA ALA A 45 -1.88 -12.11 40.32
C ALA A 45 -3.03 -12.57 39.40
N LEU A 46 -3.76 -13.62 39.79
CA LEU A 46 -4.92 -14.11 39.03
C LEU A 46 -6.04 -13.07 39.00
N ASP A 47 -6.34 -12.44 40.14
CA ASP A 47 -7.35 -11.39 40.21
C ASP A 47 -6.96 -10.16 39.36
N GLY A 48 -5.67 -9.78 39.39
CA GLY A 48 -5.13 -8.75 38.51
C GLY A 48 -5.25 -9.07 37.02
N MET A 49 -5.00 -10.33 36.62
CA MET A 49 -5.18 -10.79 35.24
C MET A 49 -6.65 -10.80 34.82
N VAL A 50 -7.56 -11.24 35.69
CA VAL A 50 -9.01 -11.19 35.43
C VAL A 50 -9.47 -9.75 35.26
N THR A 51 -9.02 -8.85 36.13
CA THR A 51 -9.31 -7.41 36.04
C THR A 51 -8.79 -6.82 34.73
N LEU A 52 -7.57 -7.19 34.31
CA LEU A 52 -6.99 -6.75 33.04
C LEU A 52 -7.83 -7.22 31.84
N ILE A 53 -8.25 -8.49 31.82
CA ILE A 53 -9.06 -9.05 30.72
C ILE A 53 -10.46 -8.39 30.69
N GLN A 54 -11.05 -8.13 31.86
CA GLN A 54 -12.33 -7.42 31.95
C GLN A 54 -12.21 -5.95 31.49
N ALA A 55 -11.11 -5.28 31.82
CA ALA A 55 -10.85 -3.90 31.41
C ALA A 55 -10.44 -3.78 29.93
N ALA A 56 -9.77 -4.80 29.38
CA ALA A 56 -9.28 -4.84 28.01
C ALA A 56 -9.58 -6.19 27.32
N PRO A 57 -10.84 -6.44 26.92
CA PRO A 57 -11.25 -7.70 26.29
C PRO A 57 -10.50 -8.01 24.98
N GLN A 58 -9.98 -6.99 24.30
CA GLN A 58 -9.17 -7.13 23.10
C GLN A 58 -7.83 -7.84 23.34
N LEU A 59 -7.31 -7.83 24.57
CA LEU A 59 -6.09 -8.56 24.93
C LEU A 59 -6.35 -10.04 25.18
N ALA A 60 -7.61 -10.40 25.46
CA ALA A 60 -8.01 -11.76 25.80
C ALA A 60 -7.46 -12.81 24.83
N PRO A 61 -7.57 -12.66 23.49
CA PRO A 61 -7.05 -13.67 22.56
C PRO A 61 -5.54 -13.93 22.67
N VAL A 62 -4.76 -12.95 23.12
CA VAL A 62 -3.29 -12.99 23.18
C VAL A 62 -2.79 -13.51 24.53
N VAL A 63 -3.58 -13.38 25.61
CA VAL A 63 -3.15 -13.71 26.98
C VAL A 63 -3.92 -14.87 27.62
N LEU A 64 -5.00 -15.35 26.99
CA LEU A 64 -5.86 -16.37 27.59
C LEU A 64 -5.16 -17.73 27.75
N ASP A 65 -4.20 -18.06 26.89
CA ASP A 65 -3.45 -19.30 26.98
C ASP A 65 -2.56 -19.31 28.25
N LEU A 66 -1.90 -18.19 28.55
CA LEU A 66 -1.12 -17.98 29.76
C LEU A 66 -2.01 -17.99 31.01
N PHE A 67 -3.16 -17.32 30.93
CA PHE A 67 -4.15 -17.35 32.00
C PHE A 67 -4.62 -18.78 32.28
N ALA A 68 -5.02 -19.52 31.24
CA ALA A 68 -5.48 -20.90 31.37
C ALA A 68 -4.39 -21.83 31.94
N LYS A 69 -3.12 -21.65 31.54
CA LYS A 69 -1.97 -22.40 32.09
C LYS A 69 -1.72 -22.09 33.56
N ALA A 70 -2.00 -20.86 34.00
CA ALA A 70 -1.85 -20.43 35.38
C ALA A 70 -2.97 -20.93 36.30
N GLN A 71 -4.09 -21.46 35.77
CA GLN A 71 -5.20 -21.99 36.55
C GLN A 71 -4.97 -23.43 37.02
N ASP A 72 -5.42 -23.75 38.23
CA ASP A 72 -5.42 -25.12 38.78
C ASP A 72 -6.66 -25.91 38.37
N TRP A 73 -7.02 -25.89 37.09
CA TRP A 73 -8.19 -26.61 36.60
C TRP A 73 -7.80 -27.95 35.97
N PRO A 74 -8.68 -28.97 36.00
CA PRO A 74 -8.46 -30.19 35.26
C PRO A 74 -8.20 -29.87 33.78
N MET A 75 -7.12 -30.40 33.22
CA MET A 75 -6.71 -30.18 31.82
C MET A 75 -6.27 -28.73 31.47
N ALA A 76 -5.88 -27.90 32.45
CA ALA A 76 -5.37 -26.55 32.22
C ALA A 76 -4.32 -26.47 31.08
N ASP A 77 -3.31 -27.36 31.09
CA ASP A 77 -2.29 -27.41 30.04
C ASP A 77 -2.85 -27.72 28.65
N LYS A 78 -3.87 -28.58 28.56
CA LYS A 78 -4.49 -28.92 27.27
C LYS A 78 -5.32 -27.75 26.73
N ILE A 79 -5.99 -27.03 27.62
CA ILE A 79 -6.76 -25.83 27.27
C ILE A 79 -5.81 -24.74 26.80
N ALA A 80 -4.73 -24.47 27.55
CA ALA A 80 -3.70 -23.50 27.18
C ALA A 80 -3.11 -23.81 25.79
N LYS A 81 -2.73 -25.06 25.53
CA LYS A 81 -2.23 -25.48 24.20
C LYS A 81 -3.24 -25.22 23.09
N ARG A 82 -4.53 -25.50 23.31
CA ARG A 82 -5.58 -25.25 22.30
C ARG A 82 -5.76 -23.76 22.04
N ILE A 83 -5.72 -22.92 23.07
CA ILE A 83 -5.83 -21.47 22.89
C ILE A 83 -4.59 -20.95 22.16
N ARG A 84 -3.40 -21.45 22.48
CA ARG A 84 -2.14 -21.11 21.78
C ARG A 84 -2.21 -21.37 20.28
N THR A 85 -2.88 -22.44 19.83
CA THR A 85 -3.08 -22.71 18.38
C THR A 85 -3.99 -21.71 17.68
N MET A 86 -4.79 -20.94 18.42
CA MET A 86 -5.65 -19.88 17.88
C MET A 86 -4.98 -18.50 17.89
N LEU A 87 -3.77 -18.38 18.43
CA LEU A 87 -3.03 -17.12 18.40
C LEU A 87 -2.75 -16.69 16.95
N PRO A 88 -2.62 -15.39 16.67
CA PRO A 88 -2.15 -14.94 15.35
C PRO A 88 -0.81 -15.60 15.00
N PRO A 89 -0.57 -15.96 13.72
CA PRO A 89 0.64 -16.68 13.30
C PRO A 89 1.93 -15.94 13.63
N GLN A 90 1.89 -14.59 13.70
CA GLN A 90 3.03 -13.76 14.10
C GLN A 90 3.46 -14.02 15.54
N ILE A 91 2.50 -14.18 16.47
CA ILE A 91 2.79 -14.46 17.88
C ILE A 91 3.25 -15.91 18.06
N GLN A 92 2.60 -16.86 17.36
CA GLN A 92 3.02 -18.26 17.38
C GLN A 92 4.47 -18.44 16.90
N ALA A 93 4.88 -17.69 15.87
CA ALA A 93 6.25 -17.70 15.36
C ALA A 93 7.25 -17.14 16.39
N GLN A 94 6.91 -16.02 17.04
CA GLN A 94 7.76 -15.40 18.07
C GLN A 94 7.95 -16.32 19.29
N GLU A 95 6.88 -16.93 19.79
CA GLU A 95 7.01 -17.82 20.96
C GLU A 95 7.72 -19.14 20.62
N ALA A 96 7.59 -19.63 19.39
CA ALA A 96 8.34 -20.80 18.92
C ALA A 96 9.85 -20.50 18.85
N GLU A 97 10.21 -19.31 18.36
CA GLU A 97 11.59 -18.80 18.37
C GLU A 97 12.15 -18.68 19.79
N GLU A 98 11.37 -18.13 20.74
CA GLU A 98 11.77 -18.01 22.14
C GLU A 98 11.91 -19.37 22.84
N SER A 99 11.03 -20.32 22.53
CA SER A 99 11.01 -21.64 23.17
C SER A 99 11.95 -22.66 22.51
N GLY A 100 12.59 -22.31 21.40
CA GLY A 100 13.37 -23.23 20.57
C GLY A 100 12.52 -24.34 19.93
N GLU A 101 11.20 -24.15 19.84
CA GLU A 101 10.28 -25.04 19.14
C GLU A 101 10.27 -24.68 17.65
N ALA A 102 10.03 -25.67 16.78
CA ALA A 102 9.84 -25.36 15.37
C ALA A 102 8.54 -24.55 15.21
N PRO A 103 8.56 -23.41 14.48
CA PRO A 103 7.36 -22.63 14.27
C PRO A 103 6.31 -23.49 13.54
N PRO A 104 5.02 -23.36 13.92
CA PRO A 104 3.98 -24.08 13.23
C PRO A 104 3.97 -23.69 11.74
N PRO A 105 3.69 -24.63 10.82
CA PRO A 105 3.63 -24.32 9.41
C PRO A 105 2.59 -23.23 9.15
N PRO A 106 2.86 -22.27 8.25
CA PRO A 106 1.91 -21.22 7.94
C PRO A 106 0.59 -21.85 7.48
N MET A 107 -0.52 -21.44 8.09
CA MET A 107 -1.83 -21.85 7.62
C MET A 107 -2.03 -21.34 6.19
N PRO A 108 -2.55 -22.17 5.27
CA PRO A 108 -2.88 -21.69 3.93
C PRO A 108 -3.90 -20.53 4.06
N PRO A 109 -3.75 -19.46 3.28
CA PRO A 109 -4.66 -18.33 3.33
C PRO A 109 -6.09 -18.82 3.12
N SER A 110 -7.03 -18.27 3.89
CA SER A 110 -8.44 -18.59 3.71
C SER A 110 -8.91 -18.21 2.30
N PRO A 111 -9.96 -18.84 1.75
CA PRO A 111 -10.53 -18.44 0.47
C PRO A 111 -10.90 -16.94 0.39
N GLN A 112 -11.25 -16.34 1.54
CA GLN A 112 -11.53 -14.91 1.64
C GLN A 112 -10.26 -14.05 1.51
N GLU A 113 -9.16 -14.45 2.13
CA GLU A 113 -7.87 -13.75 1.99
C GLU A 113 -7.29 -13.88 0.57
N GLN A 114 -7.43 -15.06 -0.05
CA GLN A 114 -7.04 -15.25 -1.45
C GLN A 114 -7.84 -14.36 -2.40
N ALA A 115 -9.16 -14.22 -2.17
CA ALA A 115 -10.00 -13.33 -2.96
C ALA A 115 -9.59 -11.85 -2.77
N ALA A 116 -9.26 -11.44 -1.53
CA ALA A 116 -8.79 -10.09 -1.24
C ALA A 116 -7.45 -9.78 -1.92
N MET A 117 -6.48 -10.70 -1.88
CA MET A 117 -5.21 -10.52 -2.59
C MET A 117 -5.39 -10.46 -4.11
N ALA A 118 -6.20 -11.37 -4.68
CA ALA A 118 -6.47 -11.36 -6.12
C ALA A 118 -7.18 -10.06 -6.58
N GLN A 119 -8.05 -9.51 -5.73
CA GLN A 119 -8.68 -8.22 -5.99
C GLN A 119 -7.66 -7.07 -5.93
N GLN A 120 -6.75 -7.09 -4.96
CA GLN A 120 -5.70 -6.08 -4.83
C GLN A 120 -4.73 -6.10 -6.02
N GLU A 121 -4.29 -7.28 -6.45
CA GLU A 121 -3.44 -7.42 -7.65
C GLU A 121 -4.15 -6.91 -8.90
N ARG A 122 -5.44 -7.24 -9.07
CA ARG A 122 -6.24 -6.71 -10.18
C ARG A 122 -6.35 -5.18 -10.11
N GLN A 123 -6.52 -4.62 -8.93
CA GLN A 123 -6.60 -3.17 -8.73
C GLN A 123 -5.29 -2.49 -9.18
N GLN A 124 -4.14 -3.04 -8.77
CA GLN A 124 -2.82 -2.53 -9.16
C GLN A 124 -2.57 -2.64 -10.67
N GLN A 125 -2.98 -3.74 -11.30
CA GLN A 125 -2.86 -3.89 -12.76
C GLN A 125 -3.71 -2.87 -13.52
N ILE A 126 -4.93 -2.60 -13.04
CA ILE A 126 -5.80 -1.57 -13.63
C ILE A 126 -5.17 -0.18 -13.48
N GLU A 127 -4.60 0.12 -12.31
CA GLU A 127 -3.98 1.41 -12.03
C GLU A 127 -2.71 1.63 -12.86
N ALA A 128 -1.86 0.62 -12.98
CA ALA A 128 -0.69 0.63 -13.86
C ALA A 128 -1.10 0.80 -15.34
N GLY A 129 -2.15 0.10 -15.79
CA GLY A 129 -2.69 0.25 -17.13
C GLY A 129 -3.24 1.65 -17.39
N ARG A 130 -3.91 2.28 -16.41
CA ARG A 130 -4.36 3.68 -16.52
C ARG A 130 -3.19 4.66 -16.63
N GLN A 131 -2.15 4.48 -15.82
CA GLN A 131 -0.96 5.34 -15.88
C GLN A 131 -0.24 5.24 -17.23
N GLN A 132 -0.15 4.03 -17.80
CA GLN A 132 0.41 3.85 -19.15
C GLN A 132 -0.44 4.55 -20.21
N LEU A 133 -1.76 4.41 -20.17
CA LEU A 133 -2.66 5.10 -21.10
C LEU A 133 -2.57 6.63 -20.98
N ASP A 134 -2.44 7.15 -19.76
CA ASP A 134 -2.30 8.60 -19.54
C ASP A 134 -0.94 9.10 -20.07
N MET A 135 0.14 8.34 -19.89
CA MET A 135 1.45 8.65 -20.49
C MET A 135 1.42 8.61 -22.02
N GLU A 136 0.74 7.63 -22.62
CA GLU A 136 0.61 7.54 -24.08
C GLU A 136 -0.20 8.72 -24.63
N LYS A 137 -1.30 9.10 -23.96
CA LYS A 137 -2.09 10.29 -24.33
C LYS A 137 -1.27 11.57 -24.26
N LEU A 138 -0.49 11.76 -23.20
CA LEU A 138 0.41 12.91 -23.07
C LEU A 138 1.46 12.92 -24.19
N GLY A 139 1.98 11.74 -24.57
CA GLY A 139 2.86 11.59 -25.72
C GLY A 139 2.21 12.05 -27.03
N VAL A 140 1.00 11.56 -27.32
CA VAL A 140 0.23 11.94 -28.52
C VAL A 140 -0.10 13.44 -28.53
N GLU A 141 -0.50 14.02 -27.39
CA GLU A 141 -0.75 15.46 -27.28
C GLU A 141 0.51 16.28 -27.53
N ARG A 142 1.66 15.83 -27.03
CA ARG A 142 2.96 16.47 -27.29
C ARG A 142 3.35 16.41 -28.77
N GLU A 143 3.21 15.25 -29.41
CA GLU A 143 3.49 15.09 -30.84
C GLU A 143 2.59 16.00 -31.69
N LYS A 144 1.30 16.06 -31.35
CA LYS A 144 0.35 16.96 -32.01
C LYS A 144 0.76 18.42 -31.86
N LEU A 145 1.14 18.83 -30.65
CA LEU A 145 1.59 20.20 -30.39
C LEU A 145 2.87 20.53 -31.20
N GLN A 146 3.83 19.61 -31.29
CA GLN A 146 5.01 19.79 -32.14
C GLN A 146 4.65 19.93 -33.62
N ALA A 147 3.73 19.10 -34.13
CA ALA A 147 3.26 19.20 -35.50
C ALA A 147 2.58 20.55 -35.79
N ASP A 148 1.74 21.03 -34.86
CA ASP A 148 1.09 22.34 -34.96
C ASP A 148 2.11 23.49 -34.95
N VAL A 149 3.13 23.43 -34.08
CA VAL A 149 4.22 24.43 -34.03
C VAL A 149 5.01 24.46 -35.35
N LEU A 150 5.38 23.29 -35.90
CA LEU A 150 6.07 23.22 -37.18
C LEU A 150 5.23 23.78 -38.33
N LYS A 151 3.92 23.53 -38.32
CA LYS A 151 3.00 24.09 -39.31
C LYS A 151 2.93 25.62 -39.20
N ILE A 152 2.82 26.16 -37.99
CA ILE A 152 2.82 27.60 -37.74
C ILE A 152 4.14 28.22 -38.21
N GLN A 153 5.28 27.57 -37.94
CA GLN A 153 6.59 28.04 -38.41
C GLN A 153 6.65 28.13 -39.94
N ALA A 154 6.18 27.10 -40.64
CA ALA A 154 6.12 27.11 -42.11
C ALA A 154 5.20 28.21 -42.65
N GLU A 155 4.07 28.48 -41.98
CA GLU A 155 3.16 29.58 -42.33
C GLU A 155 3.81 30.95 -42.10
N ILE A 156 4.56 31.12 -41.01
CA ILE A 156 5.32 32.34 -40.69
C ILE A 156 6.42 32.57 -41.73
N GLU A 157 7.22 31.55 -42.07
CA GLU A 157 8.26 31.65 -43.10
C GLU A 157 7.68 32.04 -44.45
N LYS A 158 6.55 31.44 -44.83
CA LYS A 158 5.83 31.81 -46.05
C LYS A 158 5.36 33.26 -46.02
N ALA A 159 4.79 33.72 -44.90
CA ALA A 159 4.36 35.11 -44.73
C ALA A 159 5.55 36.08 -44.79
N HIS A 160 6.69 35.70 -44.21
CA HIS A 160 7.92 36.48 -44.23
C HIS A 160 8.50 36.58 -45.64
N LEU A 161 8.48 35.48 -46.41
CA LEU A 161 8.90 35.49 -47.82
C LEU A 161 7.96 36.33 -48.69
N ASP A 162 6.64 36.25 -48.50
CA ASP A 162 5.67 37.08 -49.22
C ASP A 162 5.85 38.58 -48.88
N ALA A 163 6.05 38.91 -47.61
CA ALA A 163 6.32 40.28 -47.17
C ALA A 163 7.62 40.82 -47.79
N GLN A 164 8.71 40.04 -47.76
CA GLN A 164 9.96 40.42 -48.41
C GLN A 164 9.83 40.58 -49.92
N ALA A 165 9.11 39.67 -50.60
CA ALA A 165 8.85 39.77 -52.03
C ALA A 165 8.10 41.06 -52.38
N ARG A 166 7.08 41.42 -51.59
CA ARG A 166 6.35 42.69 -51.75
C ARG A 166 7.22 43.91 -51.51
N ILE A 167 8.11 43.89 -50.52
CA ILE A 167 9.07 44.98 -50.26
C ILE A 167 10.06 45.11 -51.43
N MET A 168 10.58 43.99 -51.94
CA MET A 168 11.50 43.97 -53.08
C MET A 168 10.84 44.46 -54.36
N GLU A 169 9.58 44.11 -54.59
CA GLU A 169 8.79 44.58 -55.73
C GLU A 169 8.47 46.08 -55.61
N ALA A 170 8.14 46.56 -54.40
CA ALA A 170 7.93 47.99 -54.13
C ALA A 170 9.22 48.82 -54.29
N ASN A 171 10.38 48.25 -53.98
CA ASN A 171 11.69 48.90 -54.12
C ASN A 171 12.36 48.63 -55.49
N ARG A 172 11.64 48.01 -56.43
CA ARG A 172 12.14 47.81 -57.80
C ARG A 172 12.33 49.19 -58.46
N PRO A 173 13.54 49.51 -58.97
CA PRO A 173 13.78 50.80 -59.61
C PRO A 173 12.84 50.99 -60.80
N GLN A 174 12.01 52.03 -60.73
CA GLN A 174 11.16 52.49 -61.83
C GLN A 174 12.07 52.82 -63.02
N MET A 175 11.81 52.21 -64.19
CA MET A 175 12.53 52.57 -65.42
C MET A 175 12.34 54.08 -65.71
N PRO A 176 13.37 54.80 -66.20
CA PRO A 176 13.26 56.23 -66.39
C PRO A 176 12.29 56.52 -67.54
N GLY A 177 11.12 57.10 -67.24
CA GLY A 177 10.17 57.54 -68.28
C GLY A 177 8.69 57.67 -67.92
N MET A 178 8.24 57.34 -66.71
CA MET A 178 6.86 57.60 -66.27
C MET A 178 6.87 58.44 -64.98
N GLU A 179 6.29 59.64 -65.05
CA GLU A 179 6.05 60.49 -63.89
C GLU A 179 5.03 59.82 -62.95
N GLY A 180 5.48 59.48 -61.75
CA GLY A 180 4.67 58.95 -60.65
C GLY A 180 5.53 58.92 -59.40
N GLY A 181 5.02 59.50 -58.30
CA GLY A 181 5.78 59.84 -57.10
C GLY A 181 6.60 58.69 -56.49
N ALA A 182 7.62 59.10 -55.70
CA ALA A 182 8.55 58.22 -55.00
C ALA A 182 7.87 57.00 -54.36
N PRO A 183 8.47 55.80 -54.43
CA PRO A 183 8.03 54.68 -53.62
C PRO A 183 8.46 54.97 -52.18
N ALA A 184 7.64 55.72 -51.43
CA ALA A 184 7.70 55.64 -49.98
C ALA A 184 7.25 54.21 -49.65
N ALA A 185 8.17 53.39 -49.11
CA ALA A 185 7.80 52.12 -48.51
C ALA A 185 6.64 52.40 -47.54
N ASP A 186 5.48 51.79 -47.80
CA ASP A 186 4.30 52.02 -46.98
C ASP A 186 4.64 51.58 -45.55
N PRO A 187 4.59 52.48 -44.54
CA PRO A 187 5.01 52.16 -43.17
C PRO A 187 4.22 50.98 -42.58
N GLN A 188 3.05 50.69 -43.15
CA GLN A 188 2.23 49.54 -42.79
C GLN A 188 2.86 48.21 -43.23
N ILE A 189 3.56 48.17 -44.38
CA ILE A 189 4.25 46.97 -44.88
C ILE A 189 5.51 46.67 -44.07
N GLU A 190 6.25 47.71 -43.66
CA GLU A 190 7.41 47.58 -42.77
C GLU A 190 7.00 47.10 -41.37
N ALA A 191 5.87 47.63 -40.84
CA ALA A 191 5.31 47.20 -39.57
C ALA A 191 4.84 45.72 -39.61
N ILE A 192 4.27 45.26 -40.73
CA ILE A 192 3.89 43.85 -40.91
C ILE A 192 5.13 42.95 -40.93
N GLY A 193 6.21 43.34 -41.63
CA GLY A 193 7.48 42.61 -41.64
C GLY A 193 8.08 42.46 -40.24
N ALA A 194 8.07 43.56 -39.45
CA ALA A 194 8.57 43.56 -38.08
C ALA A 194 7.72 42.68 -37.13
N ALA A 195 6.39 42.70 -37.26
CA ALA A 195 5.49 41.87 -36.45
C ALA A 195 5.66 40.37 -36.75
N VAL A 196 5.84 40.00 -38.02
CA VAL A 196 6.10 38.60 -38.43
C VAL A 196 7.46 38.12 -37.88
N ALA A 197 8.48 38.97 -37.87
CA ALA A 197 9.77 38.64 -37.28
C ALA A 197 9.67 38.37 -35.76
N GLN A 198 8.93 39.19 -35.02
CA GLN A 198 8.68 38.98 -33.59
C GLN A 198 7.92 37.68 -33.31
N LEU A 199 6.91 37.36 -34.14
CA LEU A 199 6.16 36.11 -34.02
C LEU A 199 7.05 34.88 -34.29
N SER A 200 7.98 34.97 -35.25
CA SER A 200 8.94 33.89 -35.51
C SER A 200 9.84 33.60 -34.30
N GLU A 201 10.25 34.64 -33.57
CA GLU A 201 11.11 34.50 -32.38
C GLU A 201 10.37 33.83 -31.22
N VAL A 202 9.11 34.22 -30.97
CA VAL A 202 8.25 33.60 -29.95
C VAL A 202 7.96 32.13 -30.26
N VAL A 203 7.69 31.79 -31.52
CA VAL A 203 7.46 30.39 -31.94
C VAL A 203 8.72 29.55 -31.77
N SER A 204 9.90 30.13 -32.04
CA SER A 204 11.19 29.47 -31.81
C SER A 204 11.43 29.20 -30.32
N MET A 205 11.11 30.15 -29.45
CA MET A 205 11.19 29.98 -27.98
C MET A 205 10.25 28.86 -27.49
N ILE A 206 9.01 28.80 -28.00
CA ILE A 206 8.03 27.77 -27.61
C ILE A 206 8.48 26.37 -28.05
N LEU A 207 9.07 26.25 -29.24
CA LEU A 207 9.59 24.97 -29.73
C LEU A 207 10.75 24.45 -28.86
N GLU A 208 11.61 25.36 -28.40
CA GLU A 208 12.71 25.03 -27.50
C GLU A 208 12.19 24.64 -26.11
N GLU A 209 11.15 25.29 -25.60
CA GLU A 209 10.51 24.96 -24.31
C GLU A 209 9.79 23.61 -24.34
N ILE A 210 9.06 23.29 -25.42
CA ILE A 210 8.40 21.98 -25.63
C ILE A 210 9.44 20.85 -25.78
N SER A 211 10.63 21.18 -26.25
CA SER A 211 11.77 20.26 -26.36
C SER A 211 12.55 20.11 -25.03
N ALA A 212 12.59 21.17 -24.21
CA ALA A 212 13.35 21.24 -22.96
C ALA A 212 12.65 20.57 -21.75
N VAL A 213 11.32 20.40 -21.79
CA VAL A 213 10.62 19.54 -20.82
C VAL A 213 10.86 18.08 -21.19
N GLN A 214 12.04 17.58 -20.83
CA GLN A 214 12.39 16.18 -20.93
C GLN A 214 11.49 15.37 -19.98
N PRO A 215 10.99 14.19 -20.37
CA PRO A 215 10.38 13.28 -19.40
C PRO A 215 11.40 13.03 -18.27
N PRO A 216 10.95 12.81 -17.02
CA PRO A 216 11.87 12.40 -15.96
C PRO A 216 12.70 11.23 -16.49
N PRO A 217 14.03 11.23 -16.27
CA PRO A 217 14.88 10.17 -16.77
C PRO A 217 14.27 8.83 -16.33
N PRO A 218 14.26 7.79 -17.19
CA PRO A 218 13.92 6.46 -16.72
C PRO A 218 14.79 6.19 -15.50
N ALA A 219 14.18 5.69 -14.43
CA ALA A 219 14.93 5.23 -13.26
C ALA A 219 16.14 4.42 -13.77
N PRO A 220 17.35 4.64 -13.22
CA PRO A 220 18.55 3.96 -13.70
C PRO A 220 18.23 2.47 -13.81
N PRO A 221 18.65 1.79 -14.89
CA PRO A 221 18.50 0.35 -14.95
C PRO A 221 19.09 -0.20 -13.67
N ALA A 222 18.28 -0.96 -12.91
CA ALA A 222 18.78 -1.72 -11.78
C ALA A 222 20.08 -2.39 -12.23
N GLU A 223 21.16 -2.13 -11.50
CA GLU A 223 22.45 -2.74 -11.77
C GLU A 223 22.24 -4.23 -12.06
N PRO A 224 22.91 -4.81 -13.07
CA PRO A 224 22.86 -6.24 -13.23
C PRO A 224 23.42 -6.86 -11.96
N GLU A 225 22.52 -7.40 -11.13
CA GLU A 225 22.91 -8.21 -9.99
C GLU A 225 23.91 -9.27 -10.48
N PRO A 226 24.98 -9.55 -9.72
CA PRO A 226 25.98 -10.52 -10.13
C PRO A 226 25.27 -11.84 -10.46
N PRO A 227 25.67 -12.53 -11.55
CA PRO A 227 24.95 -13.71 -12.00
C PRO A 227 24.87 -14.73 -10.87
N THR A 228 23.67 -14.92 -10.33
CA THR A 228 23.33 -16.14 -9.60
C THR A 228 23.67 -17.28 -10.53
N MET A 229 24.60 -18.15 -10.11
CA MET A 229 24.98 -19.36 -10.82
C MET A 229 23.73 -20.05 -11.37
N ALA A 230 23.51 -19.91 -12.67
CA ALA A 230 22.60 -20.77 -13.39
C ALA A 230 23.25 -22.16 -13.40
N LEU A 231 22.58 -23.12 -12.77
CA LEU A 231 22.85 -24.54 -12.94
C LEU A 231 22.91 -24.84 -14.45
N PRO A 232 23.91 -25.61 -14.93
CA PRO A 232 24.04 -25.89 -16.35
C PRO A 232 22.88 -26.74 -16.84
N THR A 233 21.97 -26.14 -17.60
CA THR A 233 21.06 -26.86 -18.50
C THR A 233 21.76 -27.10 -19.83
N ASP A 234 22.60 -28.12 -19.88
CA ASP A 234 22.99 -28.78 -21.13
C ASP A 234 23.23 -30.27 -20.82
N PHE A 235 22.21 -31.10 -21.08
CA PHE A 235 22.35 -32.55 -21.14
C PHE A 235 21.40 -33.09 -22.20
N ASN A 236 21.70 -32.77 -23.46
CA ASN A 236 21.21 -33.54 -24.58
C ASN A 236 22.38 -33.93 -25.49
N GLU A 237 23.29 -34.76 -24.97
CA GLU A 237 24.09 -35.65 -25.82
C GLU A 237 24.43 -36.92 -25.01
N ALA A 238 23.86 -38.04 -25.44
CA ALA A 238 24.18 -39.35 -24.89
C ALA A 238 25.61 -39.76 -25.33
N PRO A 239 26.45 -40.30 -24.43
CA PRO A 239 27.75 -40.83 -24.83
C PRO A 239 27.58 -42.05 -25.74
N PRO A 240 28.48 -42.28 -26.73
CA PRO A 240 28.42 -43.45 -27.56
C PRO A 240 28.73 -44.70 -26.71
N GLY A 241 27.70 -45.53 -26.52
CA GLY A 241 27.84 -46.89 -26.00
C GLY A 241 27.30 -47.12 -24.60
N ALA A 242 26.00 -47.39 -24.48
CA ALA A 242 25.44 -48.37 -23.53
C ALA A 242 23.90 -48.48 -23.71
N PHE A 243 23.47 -49.60 -24.29
CA PHE A 243 22.19 -50.30 -24.08
C PHE A 243 20.86 -49.55 -24.28
N SER A 244 20.26 -49.77 -25.46
CA SER A 244 18.81 -49.61 -25.69
C SER A 244 18.00 -50.46 -24.71
N PHE A 245 17.01 -49.85 -24.05
CA PHE A 245 15.93 -50.59 -23.41
C PHE A 245 14.62 -50.30 -24.15
N ASP A 246 14.03 -51.38 -24.66
CA ASP A 246 12.83 -51.43 -25.49
C ASP A 246 11.57 -51.16 -24.64
N PRO A 247 10.68 -50.23 -25.02
CA PRO A 247 9.47 -49.92 -24.27
C PRO A 247 8.32 -50.95 -24.44
N GLY A 248 8.60 -52.15 -24.94
CA GLY A 248 7.63 -53.25 -25.10
C GLY A 248 7.69 -54.37 -24.05
N ALA A 249 8.54 -54.27 -23.01
CA ALA A 249 8.93 -55.44 -22.21
C ALA A 249 8.63 -55.40 -20.70
N LEU A 250 7.54 -54.75 -20.23
CA LEU A 250 7.07 -54.93 -18.85
C LEU A 250 5.54 -55.07 -18.74
N GLY A 251 5.09 -56.32 -18.77
CA GLY A 251 4.12 -56.81 -17.79
C GLY A 251 2.64 -56.64 -18.13
N GLN A 252 2.08 -57.63 -18.82
CA GLN A 252 0.65 -57.92 -18.91
C GLN A 252 0.00 -58.00 -17.51
N PRO A 253 -1.23 -57.50 -17.30
CA PRO A 253 -2.04 -57.92 -16.17
C PRO A 253 -2.50 -59.38 -16.36
N ALA A 254 -2.54 -60.14 -15.26
CA ALA A 254 -2.89 -61.56 -15.21
C ALA A 254 -4.29 -61.86 -15.83
N PRO A 255 -4.53 -63.10 -16.32
CA PRO A 255 -5.71 -63.42 -17.12
C PRO A 255 -6.99 -63.53 -16.27
N GLU A 256 -7.99 -62.69 -16.56
CA GLU A 256 -9.38 -62.96 -16.19
C GLU A 256 -9.90 -64.14 -17.01
N MET A 257 -9.94 -65.31 -16.39
CA MET A 257 -10.68 -66.47 -16.87
C MET A 257 -12.18 -66.16 -16.75
N MET A 258 -12.75 -65.54 -17.77
CA MET A 258 -14.20 -65.43 -17.93
C MET A 258 -14.65 -66.34 -19.08
N GLY A 259 -15.11 -67.54 -18.73
CA GLY A 259 -16.00 -68.31 -19.57
C GLY A 259 -17.35 -67.60 -19.65
N GLN A 260 -17.83 -67.41 -20.88
CA GLN A 260 -19.22 -67.17 -21.23
C GLN A 260 -19.50 -68.00 -22.48
N PRO A 261 -20.77 -68.30 -22.79
CA PRO A 261 -21.78 -69.02 -22.01
C PRO A 261 -21.74 -70.55 -22.24
#